data_AF-A0A2S3QHR9-F1
#
_entry.id   AF-A0A2S3QHR9-F1
#
_cell.length_a   1.000
_cell.length_b   1.000
_cell.length_c   1.000
_cell.angle_alpha   90.00
_cell.angle_beta   90.00
_cell.angle_gamma   90.00
#
_symmetry.space_group_name_H-M   'P 1'
#
loop_
_entity.id
_entity.type
_entity.pdbx_description
1 polymer ?
#
loop_
_entity_poly.entity_id
_entity_poly.type
_entity_poly.pdbx_seq_one_letter_code
_entity_poly.pdbx_strand_id
1 'polypeptide(L)'
;MQGNCQKQFITILTPENQKQRLIIQYAYSWTVADDLYQRLTQYGYGNLYGTAPGTDVNSSSGIYKGDVLFFNWGQGLGISHAAIQTGYGTDPDSGFVGNYVDENTNNRYHAFWSLYPYNSQASTTTIFLVTIDAS
;
A
#
# COMPACT_ATOMS: atom_id res chain seq x y z
N MET A 1 20.34 -10.58 -3.61
CA MET A 1 20.37 -11.04 -5.02
C MET A 1 19.89 -9.86 -5.87
N GLN A 2 20.78 -9.21 -6.61
CA GLN A 2 20.42 -8.07 -7.46
C GLN A 2 19.85 -8.59 -8.78
N GLY A 3 18.55 -8.45 -8.97
CA GLY A 3 17.89 -8.76 -10.24
C GLY A 3 18.24 -7.69 -11.28
N ASN A 4 19.00 -8.07 -12.31
CA ASN A 4 19.30 -7.20 -13.43
C ASN A 4 18.02 -6.89 -14.22
N CYS A 5 17.60 -5.62 -14.22
CA CYS A 5 16.55 -5.13 -15.12
C CYS A 5 17.12 -5.04 -16.54
N GLN A 6 16.91 -6.07 -17.35
CA GLN A 6 17.27 -6.09 -18.76
C GLN A 6 16.21 -5.34 -19.57
N LYS A 7 16.60 -4.24 -20.22
CA LYS A 7 15.74 -3.52 -21.16
C LYS A 7 15.63 -4.31 -22.47
N GLN A 8 14.49 -4.95 -22.70
CA GLN A 8 14.14 -5.51 -24.00
C GLN A 8 13.51 -4.43 -24.89
N PHE A 9 14.11 -4.15 -26.03
CA PHE A 9 13.54 -3.29 -27.06
C PHE A 9 12.74 -4.14 -28.04
N ILE A 10 11.42 -4.00 -28.03
CA ILE A 10 10.54 -4.59 -29.04
C ILE A 10 10.33 -3.54 -30.13
N THR A 11 10.74 -3.86 -31.36
CA THR A 11 10.46 -3.03 -32.54
C THR A 11 9.14 -3.48 -33.14
N ILE A 12 8.10 -2.65 -33.04
CA ILE A 12 6.83 -2.86 -33.73
C ILE A 12 6.93 -2.16 -35.09
N LEU A 13 6.76 -2.91 -36.18
CA LEU A 13 6.71 -2.35 -37.53
C LEU A 13 5.28 -1.88 -37.81
N THR A 14 5.07 -0.57 -37.92
CA THR A 14 3.82 0.01 -38.44
C THR A 14 3.90 0.17 -39.96
N PRO A 15 2.78 0.15 -40.70
CA PRO A 15 2.75 0.29 -42.17
C PRO A 15 3.29 1.65 -42.67
N GLU A 16 3.38 2.62 -41.77
CA GLU A 16 3.87 3.96 -42.05
C GLU A 16 5.20 4.15 -41.33
N ASN A 17 6.24 4.57 -42.07
CA ASN A 17 7.65 4.74 -41.67
C ASN A 17 7.89 5.81 -40.58
N GLN A 18 6.98 5.97 -39.62
CA GLN A 18 7.16 6.82 -38.46
C GLN A 18 7.79 5.99 -37.34
N LYS A 19 9.05 6.31 -36.99
CA LYS A 19 9.69 5.78 -35.78
C LYS A 19 8.93 6.29 -34.55
N GLN A 20 7.87 5.60 -34.15
CA GLN A 20 7.21 5.84 -32.89
C GLN A 20 8.08 5.25 -31.78
N ARG A 21 8.56 6.11 -30.88
CA ARG A 21 9.29 5.68 -29.70
C ARG A 21 8.26 5.07 -28.74
N LEU A 22 8.15 3.75 -28.74
CA LEU A 22 7.37 3.04 -27.72
C LEU A 22 8.08 3.19 -26.38
N ILE A 23 7.55 4.05 -25.51
CA ILE A 23 8.00 4.15 -24.13
C ILE A 23 7.16 3.16 -23.32
N ILE A 24 7.73 1.98 -23.07
CA ILE A 24 7.17 1.05 -22.08
C ILE A 24 7.59 1.56 -20.70
N GLN A 25 6.67 2.21 -19.99
CA GLN A 25 6.81 2.46 -18.57
C GLN A 25 6.32 1.23 -17.81
N TYR A 26 7.20 0.62 -17.02
CA TYR A 26 6.80 -0.39 -16.06
C TYR A 26 6.07 0.32 -14.90
N ALA A 27 4.76 0.10 -14.78
CA ALA A 27 4.04 0.37 -13.54
C ALA A 27 4.16 -0.88 -12.67
N TYR A 28 4.73 -0.75 -11.47
CA TYR A 28 4.61 -1.80 -10.47
C TYR A 28 3.14 -1.82 -10.04
N SER A 29 2.37 -2.79 -10.52
CA SER A 29 1.07 -3.12 -9.95
C SER A 29 1.29 -3.67 -8.54
N TRP A 30 0.33 -3.43 -7.64
CA TRP A 30 0.32 -3.64 -6.19
C TRP A 30 0.56 -5.09 -5.69
N THR A 31 1.49 -5.83 -6.28
CA THR A 31 1.50 -7.29 -6.13
C THR A 31 2.35 -7.76 -4.96
N VAL A 32 3.26 -6.93 -4.43
CA VAL A 32 4.03 -7.26 -3.23
C VAL A 32 4.05 -6.04 -2.30
N ALA A 33 3.46 -6.18 -1.11
CA ALA A 33 3.36 -5.11 -0.13
C ALA A 33 4.75 -4.59 0.30
N ASP A 34 5.73 -5.49 0.40
CA ASP A 34 7.12 -5.14 0.71
C ASP A 34 7.79 -4.31 -0.39
N ASP A 35 7.66 -4.69 -1.66
CA ASP A 35 8.22 -3.92 -2.78
C ASP A 35 7.62 -2.51 -2.86
N LEU A 36 6.30 -2.39 -2.64
CA LEU A 36 5.62 -1.10 -2.61
C LEU A 36 6.10 -0.25 -1.43
N TYR A 37 6.27 -0.84 -0.25
CA TYR A 37 6.81 -0.16 0.92
C TYR A 37 8.23 0.36 0.66
N GLN A 38 9.12 -0.47 0.11
CA GLN A 38 10.46 -0.05 -0.28
C GLN A 38 10.42 1.05 -1.34
N ARG A 39 9.48 0.96 -2.30
CA ARG A 39 9.32 1.97 -3.34
C ARG A 39 8.97 3.33 -2.77
N LEU A 40 8.01 3.40 -1.86
CA LEU A 40 7.62 4.67 -1.26
C LEU A 40 8.71 5.19 -0.33
N THR A 41 9.24 4.35 0.57
CA THR A 41 10.11 4.80 1.66
C THR A 41 11.59 4.89 1.31
N GLN A 42 12.16 3.93 0.57
CA GLN A 42 13.60 3.87 0.29
C GLN A 42 13.98 4.59 -1.00
N TYR A 43 13.12 4.56 -2.01
CA TYR A 43 13.38 5.19 -3.30
C TYR A 43 12.80 6.61 -3.43
N GLY A 44 12.25 7.17 -2.34
CA GLY A 44 11.85 8.59 -2.26
C GLY A 44 10.58 8.94 -3.04
N TYR A 45 9.62 8.00 -3.13
CA TYR A 45 8.31 8.24 -3.76
C TYR A 45 7.19 8.50 -2.74
N GLY A 46 7.54 8.56 -1.45
CA GLY A 46 6.66 8.87 -0.34
C GLY A 46 7.47 9.01 0.95
N ASN A 47 6.79 9.31 2.04
CA ASN A 47 7.42 9.53 3.34
C ASN A 47 6.75 8.69 4.42
N LEU A 48 7.56 7.88 5.10
CA LEU A 48 7.18 7.26 6.37
C LEU A 48 7.10 8.36 7.43
N TYR A 49 5.92 8.59 8.00
CA TYR A 49 5.73 9.63 9.00
C TYR A 49 5.34 9.10 10.38
N GLY A 50 5.05 7.81 10.51
CA GLY A 50 4.69 7.24 11.81
C GLY A 50 4.47 5.74 11.79
N THR A 51 4.24 5.21 12.99
CA THR A 51 3.87 3.81 13.21
C THR A 51 2.79 3.71 14.27
N ALA A 52 1.93 2.69 14.17
CA ALA A 52 0.90 2.40 15.15
C ALA A 52 0.76 0.88 15.42
N PRO A 53 0.27 0.46 16.59
CA PRO A 53 0.01 -0.95 16.86
C PRO A 53 -1.26 -1.43 16.13
N GLY A 54 -1.29 -2.70 15.73
CA GLY A 54 -2.48 -3.32 15.11
C GLY A 54 -3.69 -3.43 16.04
N THR A 55 -3.52 -3.19 17.34
CA THR A 55 -4.59 -3.09 18.33
C THR A 55 -5.10 -1.67 18.55
N ASP A 56 -4.62 -0.70 17.76
CA ASP A 56 -5.10 0.67 17.90
C ASP A 56 -6.55 0.77 17.39
N VAL A 57 -7.46 1.01 18.33
CA VAL A 57 -8.90 1.19 18.08
C VAL A 57 -9.29 2.66 18.11
N ASN A 58 -8.34 3.56 18.38
CA ASN A 58 -8.59 4.98 18.28
C ASN A 58 -8.48 5.37 16.80
N SER A 59 -9.31 6.32 16.36
CA SER A 59 -9.08 6.95 15.07
C SER A 59 -7.76 7.70 15.17
N SER A 60 -6.75 7.24 14.45
CA SER A 60 -5.44 7.87 14.42
C SER A 60 -5.57 9.27 13.81
N SER A 61 -5.55 10.30 14.66
CA SER A 61 -5.45 11.69 14.23
C SER A 61 -4.14 11.84 13.46
N GLY A 62 -4.23 12.09 12.16
CA GLY A 62 -3.06 12.25 11.28
C GLY A 62 -2.90 11.22 10.17
N ILE A 63 -3.82 10.26 10.02
CA ILE A 63 -3.93 9.49 8.76
C ILE A 63 -4.91 10.20 7.82
N TYR A 64 -4.45 10.52 6.61
CA TYR A 64 -5.21 11.27 5.62
C TYR A 64 -5.59 10.40 4.42
N LYS A 65 -6.69 10.74 3.75
CA LYS A 65 -7.12 10.07 2.52
C LYS A 65 -5.97 10.05 1.51
N GLY A 66 -5.67 8.85 0.98
CA GLY A 66 -4.57 8.62 0.05
C GLY A 66 -3.28 8.11 0.70
N ASP A 67 -3.16 8.17 2.02
CA ASP A 67 -2.05 7.52 2.72
C ASP A 67 -2.12 6.00 2.55
N VAL A 68 -0.95 5.38 2.50
CA VAL A 68 -0.77 3.93 2.43
C VAL A 68 -0.34 3.41 3.79
N LEU A 69 -1.06 2.42 4.27
CA LEU A 69 -0.81 1.75 5.54
C LEU A 69 -0.20 0.39 5.24
N PHE A 70 1.01 0.15 5.74
CA PHE A 70 1.70 -1.14 5.58
C PHE A 70 1.71 -1.90 6.89
N PHE A 71 1.33 -3.17 6.86
CA PHE A 71 1.22 -4.00 8.05
C PHE A 71 2.35 -5.02 8.06
N ASN A 72 3.13 -5.03 9.13
CA ASN A 72 4.00 -6.15 9.49
C ASN A 72 3.32 -6.92 10.60
N TRP A 73 2.90 -8.16 10.34
CA TRP A 73 2.17 -8.98 11.31
C TRP A 73 3.04 -9.52 12.46
N GLY A 74 4.35 -9.25 12.46
CA GLY A 74 5.28 -9.72 13.49
C GLY A 74 5.68 -11.19 13.34
N GLN A 75 5.42 -11.80 12.17
CA GLN A 75 5.71 -13.22 11.90
C GLN A 75 7.06 -13.45 11.19
N GLY A 76 7.92 -12.43 11.13
CA GLY A 76 9.24 -12.51 10.50
C GLY A 76 9.22 -12.44 8.96
N LEU A 77 8.08 -12.09 8.34
CA LEU A 77 7.92 -11.99 6.89
C LEU A 77 8.18 -10.58 6.33
N GLY A 78 8.51 -9.61 7.19
CA GLY A 78 8.58 -8.21 6.79
C GLY A 78 7.18 -7.61 6.60
N ILE A 79 7.02 -6.72 5.62
CA ILE A 79 5.72 -6.14 5.31
C ILE A 79 4.81 -7.21 4.69
N SER A 80 3.75 -7.55 5.42
CA SER A 80 2.83 -8.65 5.12
C SER A 80 1.59 -8.21 4.35
N HIS A 81 1.19 -6.94 4.51
CA HIS A 81 -0.04 -6.41 3.90
C HIS A 81 0.06 -4.90 3.66
N ALA A 82 -0.78 -4.37 2.76
CA ALA A 82 -0.88 -2.94 2.49
C ALA A 82 -2.35 -2.56 2.22
N ALA A 83 -2.77 -1.40 2.71
CA ALA A 83 -4.10 -0.84 2.47
C ALA A 83 -4.00 0.67 2.23
N ILE A 84 -5.00 1.27 1.58
CA ILE A 84 -5.07 2.72 1.40
C ILE A 84 -6.19 3.31 2.25
N GLN A 85 -5.90 4.42 2.93
CA GLN A 85 -6.89 5.21 3.63
C GLN A 85 -7.85 5.85 2.63
N THR A 86 -9.14 5.49 2.72
CA THR A 86 -10.17 5.97 1.79
C THR A 86 -11.18 6.90 2.44
N GLY A 87 -11.17 7.09 3.76
CA GLY A 87 -11.94 8.12 4.43
C GLY A 87 -12.18 7.89 5.92
N TYR A 88 -13.29 8.45 6.42
CA TYR A 88 -13.69 8.38 7.83
C TYR A 88 -15.18 8.02 7.95
N GLY A 89 -15.53 7.10 8.84
CA GLY A 89 -16.89 6.63 9.03
C GLY A 89 -16.99 5.53 10.09
N THR A 90 -18.10 4.81 10.06
CA THR A 90 -18.31 3.63 10.90
C THR A 90 -18.06 2.40 10.05
N ASP A 91 -17.19 1.52 10.52
CA ASP A 91 -17.03 0.18 9.98
C ASP A 91 -18.36 -0.58 10.14
N PRO A 92 -18.98 -1.05 9.03
CA PRO A 92 -20.30 -1.65 9.06
C PRO A 92 -20.35 -2.99 9.82
N ASP A 93 -19.24 -3.70 9.93
CA ASP A 93 -19.19 -5.04 10.52
C ASP A 93 -18.74 -5.02 11.99
N SER A 94 -17.75 -4.19 12.34
CA SER A 94 -17.23 -4.10 13.72
C SER A 94 -17.92 -3.03 14.57
N GLY A 95 -18.52 -2.02 13.94
CA GLY A 95 -19.10 -0.85 14.61
C GLY A 95 -18.08 0.17 15.10
N PHE A 96 -16.77 -0.03 14.86
CA PHE A 96 -15.76 0.97 15.20
C PHE A 96 -15.89 2.22 14.33
N VAL A 97 -15.72 3.39 14.96
CA VAL A 97 -15.81 4.69 14.30
C VAL A 97 -14.42 5.26 14.14
N GLY A 98 -14.05 5.58 12.90
CA GLY A 98 -12.76 6.17 12.61
C GLY A 98 -12.41 6.16 11.13
N ASN A 99 -11.10 6.15 10.89
CA ASN A 99 -10.53 5.99 9.56
C ASN A 99 -10.90 4.62 8.99
N TYR A 100 -11.20 4.57 7.69
CA TYR A 100 -11.44 3.33 6.96
C TYR A 100 -10.49 3.19 5.77
N VAL A 101 -10.09 1.94 5.54
CA VAL A 101 -9.18 1.55 4.47
C VAL A 101 -9.89 0.67 3.45
N ASP A 102 -9.31 0.62 2.25
CA ASP A 102 -9.66 -0.38 1.24
C ASP A 102 -8.53 -1.41 1.11
N GLU A 103 -8.88 -2.69 1.17
CA GLU A 103 -7.95 -3.83 1.07
C GLU A 103 -8.40 -4.81 -0.03
N ASN A 104 -7.46 -5.32 -0.84
CA ASN A 104 -7.78 -6.17 -1.99
C ASN A 104 -7.64 -7.68 -1.69
N THR A 105 -8.02 -8.13 -0.49
CA THR A 105 -7.97 -9.57 -0.17
C THR A 105 -9.30 -10.15 0.29
N ASN A 106 -10.17 -9.33 0.88
CA ASN A 106 -11.55 -9.69 1.18
C ASN A 106 -12.39 -8.46 0.87
N ASN A 107 -13.57 -8.63 0.24
CA ASN A 107 -14.47 -7.55 -0.18
C ASN A 107 -15.10 -6.82 1.02
N ARG A 108 -14.29 -6.19 1.87
CA ARG A 108 -14.69 -5.45 3.06
C ARG A 108 -14.69 -3.98 2.71
N TYR A 109 -15.87 -3.51 2.35
CA TYR A 109 -16.09 -2.10 2.12
C TYR A 109 -15.94 -1.33 3.45
N HIS A 110 -14.92 -0.46 3.53
CA HIS A 110 -14.64 0.40 4.67
C HIS A 110 -14.25 -0.32 5.97
N ALA A 111 -13.32 -1.28 5.89
CA ALA A 111 -12.73 -1.86 7.09
C ALA A 111 -12.06 -0.79 7.96
N PHE A 112 -12.16 -0.91 9.28
CA PHE A 112 -11.47 -0.01 10.22
C PHE A 112 -9.94 -0.03 9.97
N TRP A 113 -9.31 1.14 10.01
CA TRP A 113 -7.94 1.35 9.49
C TRP A 113 -6.85 0.44 10.07
N SER A 114 -6.97 0.03 11.33
CA SER A 114 -6.00 -0.87 11.97
C SER A 114 -6.22 -2.35 11.63
N LEU A 115 -7.31 -2.65 10.91
CA LEU A 115 -7.85 -3.98 10.66
C LEU A 115 -8.24 -4.73 11.93
N TYR A 116 -8.32 -4.07 13.09
CA TYR A 116 -8.88 -4.68 14.29
C TYR A 116 -10.42 -4.68 14.22
N PRO A 117 -11.11 -5.81 14.50
CA PRO A 117 -10.60 -7.08 15.03
C PRO A 117 -10.33 -8.15 13.96
N TYR A 118 -10.39 -7.82 12.66
CA TYR A 118 -10.25 -8.78 11.55
C TYR A 118 -8.86 -9.39 11.43
N ASN A 119 -7.83 -8.67 11.84
CA ASN A 119 -6.45 -9.13 11.85
C ASN A 119 -6.20 -10.02 13.07
N SER A 120 -6.13 -11.33 12.86
CA SER A 120 -5.81 -12.31 13.92
C SER A 120 -4.41 -12.12 14.54
N GLN A 121 -3.54 -11.37 13.88
CA GLN A 121 -2.18 -11.01 14.33
C GLN A 121 -2.12 -9.59 14.91
N ALA A 122 -3.25 -8.96 15.22
CA ALA A 122 -3.30 -7.56 15.68
C ALA A 122 -2.34 -7.26 16.84
N SER A 123 -2.20 -8.19 17.80
CA SER A 123 -1.34 -8.05 18.99
C SER A 123 0.16 -7.98 18.69
N THR A 124 0.60 -8.52 17.54
CA THR A 124 2.00 -8.49 17.09
C THR A 124 2.19 -7.58 15.87
N THR A 125 1.11 -6.96 15.40
CA THR A 125 1.15 -6.16 14.18
C THR A 125 1.69 -4.75 14.46
N THR A 126 2.64 -4.33 13.63
CA THR A 126 3.05 -2.92 13.50
C THR A 126 2.54 -2.38 12.16
N ILE A 127 1.86 -1.25 12.21
CA ILE A 127 1.35 -0.52 11.05
C ILE A 127 2.31 0.64 10.77
N PHE A 128 2.80 0.76 9.55
CA PHE A 128 3.62 1.86 9.07
C PHE A 128 2.77 2.81 8.26
N LEU A 129 2.82 4.09 8.62
CA LEU A 129 2.00 5.15 8.04
C LEU A 129 2.83 5.92 7.01
N VAL A 130 2.46 5.81 5.75
CA VAL A 130 3.23 6.36 4.63
C VAL A 130 2.34 7.27 3.81
N THR A 131 2.79 8.50 3.59
CA THR A 131 2.15 9.42 2.65
C THR A 131 2.81 9.28 1.28
N ILE A 132 2.02 9.35 0.21
CA ILE A 132 2.55 9.40 -1.15
C ILE A 132 2.78 10.87 -1.47
N ASP A 133 4.02 11.24 -1.75
CA ASP A 133 4.31 12.59 -2.21
C ASP A 133 3.70 12.77 -3.60
N ALA A 134 2.75 13.70 -3.71
CA ALA A 134 2.42 14.28 -4.99
C ALA A 134 3.55 15.26 -5.34
N SER A 135 4.64 14.76 -5.90
CA SER A 135 5.70 15.60 -6.46
C SER A 135 5.14 16.64 -7.43
#